data_AF-A0AAD7JCV9-F1
#
_entry.id   AF-A0AAD7JCV9-F1
#
_cell.length_a   1.000
_cell.length_b   1.000
_cell.length_c   1.000
_cell.angle_alpha   90.00
_cell.angle_beta   90.00
_cell.angle_gamma   90.00
#
_symmetry.space_group_name_H-M   'P 1'
#
loop_
_entity.id
_entity.type
_entity.pdbx_description
1 polymer ?
#
loop_
_entity_poly.entity_id
_entity_poly.type
_entity_poly.pdbx_seq_one_letter_code
_entity_poly.pdbx_strand_id
1 'polypeptide(L)'
;MKFSAAFICTALFALSASAAPAVSIETRDLAADVGNFFNFIGGYGVQAGVDNQGGSCTTPVAAARIPCSCPPDQGSFISTATANSQVGHVISGNGAGTAVSFAATGNDASDFTQRMFLFRDTMQGMGCPIVSTNWARLLPQ
;
A
#
# COMPACT_ATOMS: atom_id res chain seq x y z
N MET A 1 -3.10 16.23 -81.72
CA MET A 1 -3.71 15.14 -80.91
C MET A 1 -2.68 14.01 -80.88
N LYS A 2 -2.20 13.42 -79.79
CA LYS A 2 -2.51 13.47 -78.36
C LYS A 2 -1.32 12.74 -77.69
N PHE A 3 -0.61 13.37 -76.75
CA PHE A 3 0.46 12.72 -75.96
C PHE A 3 -0.17 11.77 -74.93
N SER A 4 0.43 10.61 -74.67
CA SER A 4 0.08 9.77 -73.53
C SER A 4 1.33 9.45 -72.73
N ALA A 5 1.37 10.07 -71.55
CA ALA A 5 2.35 9.88 -70.49
C ALA A 5 1.88 8.75 -69.56
N ALA A 6 2.83 8.01 -69.00
CA ALA A 6 2.61 7.26 -67.77
C ALA A 6 3.94 7.17 -67.00
N PHE A 7 4.17 8.16 -66.13
CA PHE A 7 5.17 8.10 -65.07
C PHE A 7 4.52 7.38 -63.88
N ILE A 8 5.05 6.21 -63.50
CA ILE A 8 4.65 5.47 -62.31
C ILE A 8 5.73 5.74 -61.25
N CYS A 9 5.44 6.65 -60.31
CA CYS A 9 6.26 6.89 -59.13
C CYS A 9 5.74 6.00 -57.98
N THR A 10 6.48 4.94 -57.65
CA THR A 10 6.23 4.12 -56.46
C THR A 10 6.97 4.74 -55.27
N ALA A 11 6.23 5.39 -54.36
CA ALA A 11 6.80 5.94 -53.13
C ALA A 11 6.96 4.83 -52.08
N LEU A 12 8.20 4.45 -51.79
CA LEU A 12 8.57 3.61 -50.65
C LEU A 12 8.56 4.47 -49.38
N PHE A 13 7.53 4.30 -48.56
CA PHE A 13 7.50 4.84 -47.19
C PHE A 13 8.40 3.97 -46.29
N ALA A 14 9.59 4.46 -45.98
CA ALA A 14 10.44 3.86 -44.96
C ALA A 14 9.97 4.35 -43.57
N LEU A 15 9.29 3.48 -42.82
CA LEU A 15 8.98 3.69 -41.40
C LEU A 15 10.27 3.48 -40.58
N SER A 16 10.87 4.57 -40.13
CA SER A 16 11.95 4.56 -39.14
C SER A 16 11.35 4.33 -37.76
N ALA A 17 11.48 3.10 -37.25
CA ALA A 17 11.21 2.79 -35.85
C ALA A 17 12.39 3.29 -35.01
N SER A 18 12.22 4.44 -34.35
CA SER A 18 13.15 4.87 -33.30
C SER A 18 12.93 4.00 -32.06
N ALA A 19 13.85 3.07 -31.82
CA ALA A 19 13.92 2.34 -30.56
C ALA A 19 14.32 3.32 -29.45
N ALA A 20 13.34 3.81 -28.69
CA ALA A 20 13.60 4.46 -27.43
C ALA A 20 14.16 3.40 -26.44
N PRO A 21 15.18 3.74 -25.63
CA PRO A 21 15.68 2.81 -24.62
C PRO A 21 14.56 2.53 -23.63
N ALA A 22 14.22 1.26 -23.47
CA ALA A 22 13.38 0.79 -22.38
C ALA A 22 14.10 1.09 -21.07
N VAL A 23 13.77 2.23 -20.46
CA VAL A 23 13.96 2.43 -19.03
C VAL A 23 13.21 1.27 -18.38
N SER A 24 13.95 0.33 -17.83
CA SER A 24 13.38 -0.72 -17.01
C SER A 24 12.85 -0.03 -15.76
N ILE A 25 11.58 0.36 -15.79
CA ILE A 25 10.83 0.61 -14.57
C ILE A 25 10.83 -0.75 -13.89
N GLU A 26 11.71 -0.91 -12.90
CA GLU A 26 11.58 -1.97 -11.93
C GLU A 26 10.19 -1.75 -11.31
N THR A 27 9.22 -2.55 -11.75
CA THR A 27 7.88 -2.56 -11.18
C THR A 27 8.07 -2.95 -9.72
N ARG A 28 8.19 -1.95 -8.83
CA ARG A 28 8.28 -2.19 -7.39
C ARG A 28 7.08 -3.04 -7.03
N ASP A 29 7.34 -4.23 -6.51
CA ASP A 29 6.30 -5.08 -5.98
C ASP A 29 5.81 -4.42 -4.68
N LEU A 30 4.77 -3.59 -4.82
CA LEU A 30 4.16 -2.86 -3.72
C LEU A 30 3.72 -3.79 -2.58
N ALA A 31 3.27 -5.01 -2.92
CA ALA A 31 2.89 -5.98 -1.91
C ALA A 31 4.11 -6.46 -1.12
N ALA A 32 5.23 -6.74 -1.81
CA ALA A 32 6.49 -7.05 -1.16
C ALA A 32 7.00 -5.88 -0.31
N ASP A 33 6.89 -4.63 -0.77
CA ASP A 33 7.31 -3.47 0.01
C ASP A 33 6.48 -3.23 1.26
N VAL A 34 5.15 -3.34 1.16
CA VAL A 34 4.23 -3.25 2.29
C VAL A 34 4.54 -4.36 3.29
N GLY A 35 4.75 -5.59 2.81
CA GLY A 35 5.14 -6.73 3.63
C GLY A 35 6.51 -6.54 4.31
N ASN A 36 7.51 -6.08 3.57
CA ASN A 36 8.85 -5.80 4.10
C ASN A 36 8.80 -4.73 5.18
N PHE A 37 8.02 -3.68 4.97
CA PHE A 37 7.83 -2.63 5.95
C PHE A 37 7.10 -3.14 7.21
N PHE A 38 6.07 -3.97 7.06
CA PHE A 38 5.40 -4.65 8.17
C PHE A 38 6.37 -5.47 9.03
N ASN A 39 7.26 -6.22 8.38
CA ASN A 39 8.26 -7.01 9.08
C ASN A 39 9.34 -6.12 9.72
N PHE A 40 9.75 -5.03 9.06
CA PHE A 40 10.74 -4.08 9.55
C PHE A 40 10.31 -3.43 10.88
N ILE A 41 9.04 -3.09 11.03
CA ILE A 41 8.48 -2.53 12.28
C ILE A 41 8.15 -3.61 13.33
N GLY A 42 8.54 -4.85 13.11
CA GLY A 42 8.41 -5.98 14.04
C GLY A 42 7.09 -6.75 13.95
N GLY A 43 6.30 -6.57 12.89
CA GLY A 43 4.93 -7.10 12.81
C GLY A 43 4.07 -6.60 13.98
N TYR A 44 2.86 -7.11 14.17
CA TYR A 44 1.96 -6.55 15.21
C TYR A 44 2.57 -6.48 16.62
N GLY A 45 3.52 -7.37 16.94
CA GLY A 45 4.15 -7.45 18.26
C GLY A 45 3.21 -7.97 19.36
N VAL A 46 1.99 -8.36 19.00
CA VAL A 46 0.97 -8.95 19.87
C VAL A 46 0.16 -9.99 19.12
N GLN A 47 -0.50 -10.87 19.89
CA GLN A 47 -1.40 -11.89 19.38
C GLN A 47 -2.84 -11.55 19.73
N ALA A 48 -3.77 -11.83 18.82
CA ALA A 48 -5.19 -11.67 19.06
C ALA A 48 -5.70 -12.65 20.14
N GLY A 49 -6.74 -12.24 20.87
CA GLY A 49 -7.41 -13.08 21.86
C GLY A 49 -6.64 -13.34 23.16
N VAL A 50 -5.51 -12.67 23.39
CA VAL A 50 -4.79 -12.76 24.67
C VAL A 50 -5.61 -12.03 25.74
N ASP A 51 -5.95 -12.72 26.84
CA ASP A 51 -6.79 -12.17 27.93
C ASP A 51 -8.23 -11.81 27.46
N ASN A 52 -8.95 -12.82 26.94
CA ASN A 52 -10.33 -12.61 26.51
C ASN A 52 -11.31 -12.49 27.69
N GLN A 53 -11.74 -11.26 27.99
CA GLN A 53 -12.72 -10.95 29.03
C GLN A 53 -14.10 -10.65 28.41
N GLY A 54 -14.71 -11.66 27.79
CA GLY A 54 -16.04 -11.54 27.19
C GLY A 54 -16.06 -10.76 25.87
N GLY A 55 -15.05 -10.96 25.03
CA GLY A 55 -14.91 -10.34 23.70
C GLY A 55 -13.99 -9.11 23.68
N SER A 56 -13.57 -8.63 24.85
CA SER A 56 -12.63 -7.52 25.00
C SER A 56 -11.31 -7.99 25.59
N CYS A 57 -10.20 -7.51 25.03
CA CYS A 57 -8.84 -7.85 25.41
C CYS A 57 -8.09 -6.59 25.85
N THR A 58 -7.04 -6.76 26.65
CA THR A 58 -6.20 -5.64 27.09
C THR A 58 -5.24 -5.23 25.96
N THR A 59 -5.15 -3.93 25.65
CA THR A 59 -4.15 -3.43 24.69
C THR A 59 -2.72 -3.51 25.24
N PRO A 60 -1.71 -3.78 24.40
CA PRO A 60 -0.29 -3.72 24.80
C PRO A 60 0.24 -2.30 25.08
N VAL A 61 -0.50 -1.25 24.73
CA VAL A 61 0.03 0.13 24.71
C VAL A 61 -0.64 1.07 25.71
N ALA A 62 -1.83 0.72 26.21
CA ALA A 62 -2.54 1.53 27.19
C ALA A 62 -3.37 0.65 28.15
N ALA A 63 -3.89 1.23 29.23
CA ALA A 63 -4.87 0.57 30.10
C ALA A 63 -6.29 0.63 29.51
N ALA A 64 -6.42 0.42 28.19
CA ALA A 64 -7.69 0.43 27.47
C ALA A 64 -8.08 -0.98 27.02
N ARG A 65 -9.35 -1.15 26.64
CA ARG A 65 -9.85 -2.39 26.06
C ARG A 65 -9.97 -2.28 24.55
N ILE A 66 -9.61 -3.36 23.87
CA ILE A 66 -9.70 -3.53 22.41
C ILE A 66 -10.54 -4.77 22.09
N PRO A 67 -11.09 -4.88 20.88
CA PRO A 67 -11.72 -6.13 20.44
C PRO A 67 -10.71 -7.28 20.48
N CYS A 68 -11.09 -8.42 21.05
CA CYS A 68 -10.20 -9.60 21.09
C CYS A 68 -9.88 -10.20 19.73
N SER A 69 -10.65 -9.86 18.69
CA SER A 69 -10.36 -10.22 17.30
C SER A 69 -9.20 -9.41 16.71
N CYS A 70 -8.69 -8.40 17.42
CA CYS A 70 -7.57 -7.58 16.98
C CYS A 70 -6.25 -8.06 17.62
N PRO A 71 -5.12 -8.02 16.89
CA PRO A 71 -4.95 -7.56 15.51
C PRO A 71 -5.60 -8.49 14.47
N PRO A 72 -5.93 -7.98 13.27
CA PRO A 72 -6.49 -8.81 12.20
C PRO A 72 -5.46 -9.82 11.68
N ASP A 73 -5.92 -10.75 10.84
CA ASP A 73 -5.03 -11.65 10.12
C ASP A 73 -3.98 -10.86 9.30
N GLN A 74 -2.72 -11.27 9.39
CA GLN A 74 -1.60 -10.56 8.77
C GLN A 74 -1.71 -10.53 7.24
N GLY A 75 -2.09 -11.66 6.62
CA GLY A 75 -2.23 -11.72 5.16
C GLY A 75 -3.32 -10.79 4.65
N SER A 76 -4.46 -10.81 5.34
CA SER A 76 -5.60 -9.94 5.08
C SER A 76 -5.24 -8.46 5.24
N PHE A 77 -4.48 -8.12 6.28
CA PHE A 77 -4.00 -6.76 6.50
C PHE A 77 -3.04 -6.29 5.41
N ILE A 78 -2.02 -7.08 5.07
CA ILE A 78 -1.05 -6.73 4.03
C ILE A 78 -1.75 -6.56 2.68
N SER A 79 -2.67 -7.46 2.34
CA SER A 79 -3.49 -7.35 1.12
C SER A 79 -4.31 -6.07 1.11
N THR A 80 -4.95 -5.73 2.23
CA THR A 80 -5.79 -4.52 2.35
C THR A 80 -4.95 -3.24 2.30
N ALA A 81 -3.80 -3.20 2.99
CA ALA A 81 -2.89 -2.07 2.98
C ALA A 81 -2.31 -1.83 1.56
N THR A 82 -1.98 -2.92 0.86
CA THR A 82 -1.55 -2.87 -0.54
C THR A 82 -2.66 -2.29 -1.43
N ALA A 83 -3.89 -2.77 -1.31
CA ALA A 83 -5.02 -2.26 -2.07
C ALA A 83 -5.30 -0.78 -1.78
N ASN A 84 -5.34 -0.37 -0.51
CA ASN A 84 -5.49 1.02 -0.09
C ASN A 84 -4.38 1.91 -0.68
N SER A 85 -3.15 1.42 -0.69
CA SER A 85 -2.02 2.12 -1.29
C SER A 85 -2.13 2.24 -2.82
N GLN A 86 -2.68 1.24 -3.52
CA GLN A 86 -2.87 1.30 -4.97
C GLN A 86 -3.93 2.34 -5.37
N VAL A 87 -5.00 2.46 -4.58
CA VAL A 87 -6.09 3.41 -4.85
C VAL A 87 -5.87 4.79 -4.20
N GLY A 88 -4.85 4.93 -3.35
CA GLY A 88 -4.51 6.18 -2.66
C GLY A 88 -5.46 6.60 -1.53
N HIS A 89 -6.36 5.71 -1.09
CA HIS A 89 -7.27 5.95 0.03
C HIS A 89 -7.70 4.64 0.68
N VAL A 90 -8.23 4.70 1.90
CA VAL A 90 -8.84 3.54 2.56
C VAL A 90 -10.13 3.18 1.85
N ILE A 91 -10.25 1.94 1.39
CA ILE A 91 -11.36 1.47 0.55
C ILE A 91 -12.65 1.25 1.36
N SER A 92 -12.55 0.77 2.61
CA SER A 92 -13.72 0.30 3.37
C SER A 92 -13.61 0.50 4.88
N GLY A 93 -14.77 0.44 5.56
CA GLY A 93 -14.90 0.43 7.02
C GLY A 93 -14.67 1.79 7.69
N ASN A 94 -14.27 1.76 8.96
CA ASN A 94 -14.12 2.96 9.80
C ASN A 94 -12.86 3.74 9.41
N GLY A 95 -12.90 4.41 8.28
CA GLY A 95 -11.76 5.08 7.67
C GLY A 95 -11.90 5.25 6.16
N ALA A 96 -12.94 4.65 5.55
CA ALA A 96 -13.20 4.76 4.13
C ALA A 96 -13.14 6.20 3.61
N GLY A 97 -12.44 6.42 2.50
CA GLY A 97 -12.21 7.73 1.90
C GLY A 97 -11.05 8.53 2.51
N THR A 98 -10.41 8.05 3.58
CA THR A 98 -9.19 8.67 4.12
C THR A 98 -8.07 8.53 3.11
N ALA A 99 -7.51 9.64 2.65
CA ALA A 99 -6.37 9.64 1.74
C ALA A 99 -5.15 9.00 2.40
N VAL A 100 -4.48 8.11 1.68
CA VAL A 100 -3.25 7.45 2.14
C VAL A 100 -2.23 7.44 1.03
N SER A 101 -0.96 7.50 1.40
CA SER A 101 0.16 7.33 0.48
C SER A 101 1.15 6.32 1.04
N PHE A 102 1.75 5.53 0.15
CA PHE A 102 2.89 4.69 0.48
C PHE A 102 4.09 5.21 -0.31
N ALA A 103 4.97 5.95 0.37
CA ALA A 103 6.14 6.51 -0.27
C ALA A 103 7.10 5.39 -0.74
N ALA A 104 7.49 5.44 -2.01
CA ALA A 104 8.22 4.37 -2.67
C ALA A 104 9.73 4.29 -2.32
N THR A 105 10.29 5.25 -1.58
CA THR A 105 11.74 5.26 -1.31
C THR A 105 12.04 5.93 0.02
N GLY A 106 11.75 5.22 1.12
CA GLY A 106 11.78 5.85 2.43
C GLY A 106 12.87 5.37 3.36
N ASN A 107 14.04 6.00 3.29
CA ASN A 107 14.99 5.99 4.40
C ASN A 107 14.88 7.28 5.24
N ASP A 108 13.98 8.20 4.88
CA ASP A 108 13.74 9.43 5.63
C ASP A 108 12.54 9.33 6.59
N ALA A 109 12.50 10.22 7.58
CA ALA A 109 11.49 10.19 8.64
C ALA A 109 10.08 10.50 8.13
N SER A 110 9.95 11.30 7.07
CA SER A 110 8.68 11.61 6.43
C SER A 110 8.02 10.37 5.83
N ASP A 111 8.80 9.57 5.11
CA ASP A 111 8.32 8.37 4.45
C ASP A 111 7.92 7.31 5.48
N PHE A 112 8.73 7.14 6.55
CA PHE A 112 8.36 6.26 7.65
C PHE A 112 7.00 6.64 8.25
N THR A 113 6.79 7.94 8.50
CA THR A 113 5.55 8.46 9.08
C THR A 113 4.35 8.23 8.16
N GLN A 114 4.49 8.49 6.85
CA GLN A 114 3.42 8.24 5.88
C GLN A 114 3.04 6.76 5.79
N ARG A 115 4.02 5.87 5.78
CA ARG A 115 3.78 4.42 5.80
C ARG A 115 3.12 3.96 7.10
N MET A 116 3.47 4.55 8.25
CA MET A 116 2.78 4.33 9.52
C MET A 116 1.33 4.83 9.51
N PHE A 117 1.05 5.98 8.91
CA PHE A 117 -0.32 6.46 8.75
C PHE A 117 -1.15 5.55 7.84
N LEU A 118 -0.61 5.05 6.73
CA LEU A 118 -1.28 4.03 5.93
C LEU A 118 -1.68 2.81 6.77
N PHE A 119 -0.76 2.31 7.61
CA PHE A 119 -1.02 1.14 8.45
C PHE A 119 -2.09 1.42 9.50
N ARG A 120 -2.00 2.59 10.14
CA ARG A 120 -3.00 3.10 11.08
C ARG A 120 -4.38 3.18 10.44
N ASP A 121 -4.48 3.81 9.28
CA ASP A 121 -5.76 4.03 8.61
C ASP A 121 -6.34 2.74 8.02
N THR A 122 -5.48 1.82 7.58
CA THR A 122 -5.91 0.47 7.19
C THR A 122 -6.46 -0.31 8.39
N MET A 123 -5.78 -0.28 9.54
CA MET A 123 -6.27 -0.90 10.78
C MET A 123 -7.65 -0.37 11.19
N GLN A 124 -7.82 0.97 11.14
CA GLN A 124 -9.12 1.60 11.41
C GLN A 124 -10.19 1.13 10.43
N GLY A 125 -9.87 1.08 9.12
CA GLY A 125 -10.76 0.52 8.09
C GLY A 125 -11.16 -0.94 8.34
N MET A 126 -10.29 -1.73 8.98
CA MET A 126 -10.58 -3.11 9.37
C MET A 126 -11.28 -3.23 10.75
N GLY A 127 -11.61 -2.10 11.39
CA GLY A 127 -12.29 -2.06 12.68
C GLY A 127 -11.38 -2.30 13.89
N CYS A 128 -10.06 -2.37 13.69
CA CYS A 128 -9.10 -2.55 14.76
C CYS A 128 -8.40 -1.22 15.08
N PRO A 129 -8.49 -0.70 16.32
CA PRO A 129 -7.76 0.50 16.67
C PRO A 129 -6.25 0.21 16.67
N ILE A 130 -5.41 1.19 16.30
CA ILE A 130 -3.96 0.96 16.18
C ILE A 130 -3.30 0.52 17.50
N VAL A 131 -3.88 0.90 18.64
CA VAL A 131 -3.45 0.42 19.97
C VAL A 131 -3.60 -1.10 20.13
N SER A 132 -4.20 -1.81 19.18
CA SER A 132 -4.19 -3.28 19.10
C SER A 132 -2.86 -3.84 18.57
N THR A 133 -1.82 -3.01 18.47
CA THR A 133 -0.48 -3.35 17.97
C THR A 133 0.57 -2.62 18.80
N ASN A 134 1.82 -3.11 18.80
CA ASN A 134 2.93 -2.39 19.43
C ASN A 134 3.35 -1.13 18.66
N TRP A 135 2.97 -1.00 17.38
CA TRP A 135 3.33 0.15 16.54
C TRP A 135 2.69 1.45 16.98
N ALA A 136 1.64 1.41 17.80
CA ALA A 136 1.05 2.65 18.33
C ALA A 136 2.06 3.48 19.13
N ARG A 137 3.16 2.86 19.61
CA ARG A 137 4.30 3.56 20.25
C ARG A 137 5.22 4.26 19.25
N LEU A 138 5.17 3.88 17.98
CA LEU A 138 6.05 4.39 16.90
C LEU A 138 5.44 5.59 16.17
N LEU A 139 4.13 5.80 16.32
CA LEU A 139 3.48 6.98 15.75
C LEU A 139 3.81 8.22 16.58
N PRO A 140 4.15 9.35 15.94
CA PRO A 140 4.22 10.63 16.63
C PRO A 140 2.85 10.92 17.26
N GLN A 141 2.88 11.31 18.54
CA GLN A 141 1.70 11.63 19.35
C GLN A 141 1.10 12.98 18.91
#